data_AF-A0A351ZYV8-F1
#
_entry.id   AF-A0A351ZYV8-F1
#
_cell.length_a   1.000
_cell.length_b   1.000
_cell.length_c   1.000
_cell.angle_alpha   90.00
_cell.angle_beta   90.00
_cell.angle_gamma   90.00
#
_symmetry.space_group_name_H-M   'P 1'
#
loop_
_entity.id
_entity.type
_entity.pdbx_description
1 polymer ?
#
loop_
_entity_poly.entity_id
_entity_poly.type
_entity_poly.pdbx_seq_one_letter_code
_entity_poly.pdbx_strand_id
1 'polypeptide(L)'
;IYSAERSGMAVYAIGIGDSVPPSDVRLVSVTSAGVGVVNEVMPVTIDVEQAYITDRTATIILNDNGTDVARLPLPLRQNTPRYQITHQWTPASEGVHLLTARIVDAGSEFTQKNNAAQTSVRVRKNKKRVVLFAGGPSPDVSFVRSSVEQDPTLQLATYIHREGAAFYEGSPGAGALSDVTSILLIGFPTAYTPKSVIDDIAARCRRGASLLFVASATTDYGKLGALSEFLPFRVASNRPVEVSITADVAALATADPLMRISGSDADAGVWNSLPPIYRTELFAEPTPGSVVLARFKVGSTPIDEPLIIKRDIGQMRSLAILGHGLYRWRLLGQGPAQARGATTTDVLQSFTTNTMKWLSVRDDERRVQIRSTHEAYMVGENVAFVGSVFDQTYSAVDDAEV
;
A
#
# COMPACT_ATOMS: atom_id res chain seq x y z
N ILE A 1 20.07 9.38 49.97
CA ILE A 1 19.12 8.29 50.25
C ILE A 1 19.70 7.33 51.29
N TYR A 2 20.86 6.70 51.04
CA TYR A 2 21.50 5.76 51.99
C TYR A 2 21.86 6.30 53.38
N SER A 3 22.13 7.60 53.54
CA SER A 3 22.45 8.19 54.85
C SER A 3 21.22 8.42 55.75
N ALA A 4 20.02 8.48 55.16
CA ALA A 4 18.78 8.73 55.90
C ALA A 4 18.18 7.44 56.48
N GLU A 5 18.36 6.29 55.82
CA GLU A 5 17.89 4.97 56.33
C GLU A 5 18.57 4.52 57.62
N ARG A 6 19.82 4.97 57.88
CA ARG A 6 20.62 4.51 59.02
C ARG A 6 20.45 5.33 60.31
N SER A 7 19.73 6.47 60.29
CA SER A 7 19.76 7.41 61.41
C SER A 7 18.77 7.11 62.53
N GLY A 8 17.85 6.15 62.37
CA GLY A 8 16.83 5.82 63.38
C GLY A 8 15.85 6.97 63.71
N MET A 9 15.93 8.07 62.97
CA MET A 9 15.04 9.22 63.12
C MET A 9 13.81 9.07 62.23
N ALA A 10 12.63 9.37 62.76
CA ALA A 10 11.41 9.40 61.97
C ALA A 10 11.49 10.54 60.93
N VAL A 11 11.57 10.16 59.65
CA VAL A 11 11.51 11.11 58.53
C VAL A 11 10.05 11.30 58.15
N TYR A 12 9.52 12.50 58.40
CA TYR A 12 8.19 12.88 57.95
C TYR A 12 8.33 13.68 56.65
N ALA A 13 7.91 13.09 55.53
CA ALA A 13 7.79 13.80 54.28
C ALA A 13 6.44 14.54 54.26
N ILE A 14 6.46 15.87 54.35
CA ILE A 14 5.29 16.70 54.09
C ILE A 14 5.36 17.10 52.62
N GLY A 15 4.46 16.54 51.80
CA GLY A 15 4.27 17.01 50.44
C GLY A 15 3.67 18.41 50.48
N ILE A 16 4.43 19.42 50.05
CA ILE A 16 3.93 20.78 49.90
C ILE A 16 3.60 20.97 48.42
N GLY A 17 2.31 21.05 48.11
CA GLY A 17 1.79 21.25 46.75
C GLY A 17 0.28 21.09 46.75
N ASP A 18 -0.39 21.83 45.87
CA ASP A 18 -1.83 21.66 45.63
C ASP A 18 -2.07 20.22 45.09
N SER A 19 -2.97 19.48 45.71
CA SER A 19 -3.26 18.08 45.34
C SER A 19 -4.05 17.96 44.03
N VAL A 20 -4.52 19.09 43.49
CA VAL A 20 -5.19 19.16 42.20
C VAL A 20 -4.14 19.36 41.10
N PRO A 21 -3.95 18.40 40.19
CA PRO A 21 -3.05 18.59 39.05
C PRO A 21 -3.48 19.84 38.28
N PRO A 22 -2.54 20.72 37.89
CA PRO A 22 -2.90 21.95 37.22
C PRO A 22 -3.45 21.65 35.82
N SER A 23 -4.32 22.53 35.32
CA SER A 23 -4.84 22.44 33.96
C SER A 23 -3.69 22.50 32.97
N ASP A 24 -3.45 21.42 32.22
CA ASP A 24 -2.30 21.28 31.35
C ASP A 24 -2.61 20.36 30.18
N VAL A 25 -2.02 20.64 29.03
CA VAL A 25 -1.94 19.71 27.90
C VAL A 25 -0.47 19.46 27.62
N ARG A 26 -0.11 18.26 27.20
CA ARG A 26 1.27 17.93 26.85
C ARG A 26 1.32 17.00 25.67
N LEU A 27 2.32 17.21 24.82
CA LEU A 27 2.65 16.29 23.76
C LEU A 27 3.61 15.23 24.31
N VAL A 28 3.14 13.99 24.39
CA VAL A 28 3.88 12.88 25.01
C VAL A 28 4.93 12.33 24.05
N SER A 29 4.55 12.13 22.79
CA SER A 29 5.43 11.59 21.77
C SER A 29 4.98 11.94 20.36
N VAL A 30 5.96 12.00 19.45
CA VAL A 30 5.76 11.92 18.01
C VAL A 30 6.55 10.72 17.54
N THR A 31 5.91 9.75 16.91
CA THR A 31 6.55 8.51 16.48
C THR A 31 6.32 8.26 15.00
N SER A 32 7.36 7.83 14.28
CA SER A 32 7.28 7.41 12.88
C SER A 32 8.29 6.29 12.59
N ALA A 33 8.32 5.77 11.37
CA ALA A 33 9.38 4.85 10.94
C ALA A 33 10.72 5.57 10.80
N GLY A 34 11.76 5.06 11.48
CA GLY A 34 13.08 5.72 11.52
C GLY A 34 13.83 5.75 10.17
N VAL A 35 13.37 4.97 9.19
CA VAL A 35 13.85 5.02 7.81
C VAL A 35 12.64 5.14 6.89
N GLY A 36 12.72 6.06 5.93
CA GLY A 36 11.68 6.32 4.94
C GLY A 36 12.23 6.35 3.51
N VAL A 37 11.33 6.36 2.54
CA VAL A 37 11.64 6.53 1.13
C VAL A 37 10.98 7.78 0.60
N VAL A 38 11.68 8.53 -0.25
CA VAL A 38 11.14 9.74 -0.88
C VAL A 38 9.84 9.41 -1.62
N ASN A 39 8.79 10.20 -1.37
CA ASN A 39 7.43 10.06 -1.88
C ASN A 39 6.64 8.83 -1.39
N GLU A 40 7.16 8.05 -0.44
CA GLU A 40 6.41 6.97 0.19
C GLU A 40 5.64 7.52 1.40
N VAL A 41 4.36 7.19 1.49
CA VAL A 41 3.51 7.66 2.59
C VAL A 41 3.88 6.92 3.87
N MET A 42 4.08 7.66 4.95
CA MET A 42 4.48 7.15 6.26
C MET A 42 3.54 7.66 7.34
N PRO A 43 3.02 6.78 8.22
CA PRO A 43 2.25 7.25 9.36
C PRO A 43 3.16 7.94 10.38
N VAL A 44 2.63 9.02 10.96
CA VAL A 44 3.19 9.74 12.09
C VAL A 44 2.12 9.72 13.18
N THR A 45 2.44 9.06 14.29
CA THR A 45 1.55 8.94 15.45
C THR A 45 1.94 10.00 16.48
N ILE A 46 0.96 10.77 16.92
CA ILE A 46 1.13 11.86 17.89
C ILE A 46 0.28 11.53 19.11
N ASP A 47 0.94 11.36 20.26
CA ASP A 47 0.27 11.07 21.53
C ASP A 47 0.20 12.34 22.35
N VAL A 48 -1.01 12.68 22.81
CA VAL A 48 -1.28 13.86 23.61
C VAL A 48 -2.00 13.45 24.88
N GLU A 49 -1.59 14.05 25.99
CA GLU A 49 -2.26 13.93 27.28
C GLU A 49 -2.77 15.29 27.72
N GLN A 50 -3.94 15.31 28.36
CA GLN A 50 -4.47 16.51 28.99
C GLN A 50 -5.00 16.19 30.39
N ALA A 51 -4.93 17.18 31.26
CA ALA A 51 -5.55 17.15 32.57
C ALA A 51 -6.30 18.45 32.81
N TYR A 52 -7.58 18.33 33.20
CA TYR A 52 -8.42 19.45 33.65
C TYR A 52 -8.59 20.63 32.66
N ILE A 53 -8.34 20.43 31.36
CA ILE A 53 -8.60 21.44 30.32
C ILE A 53 -10.10 21.53 30.03
N THR A 54 -10.63 22.76 29.96
CA THR A 54 -12.01 23.01 29.52
C THR A 54 -12.21 22.66 28.05
N ASP A 55 -13.37 22.08 27.73
CA ASP A 55 -13.79 21.71 26.39
C ASP A 55 -13.51 22.79 25.33
N ARG A 56 -12.66 22.45 24.35
CA ARG A 56 -12.25 23.34 23.25
C ARG A 56 -11.60 22.55 22.12
N THR A 57 -11.33 23.21 21.01
CA THR A 57 -10.53 22.63 19.92
C THR A 57 -9.19 23.33 19.85
N ALA A 58 -8.12 22.61 20.20
CA ALA A 58 -6.74 23.01 19.95
C ALA A 58 -6.31 22.55 18.56
N THR A 59 -5.10 22.94 18.12
CA THR A 59 -4.53 22.47 16.84
C THR A 59 -3.15 21.87 17.08
N ILE A 60 -2.90 20.71 16.50
CA ILE A 60 -1.56 20.15 16.38
C ILE A 60 -0.98 20.61 15.05
N ILE A 61 0.16 21.29 15.07
CA ILE A 61 0.90 21.63 13.86
C ILE A 61 2.07 20.66 13.74
N LEU A 62 2.09 19.89 12.65
CA LEU A 62 3.21 19.03 12.30
C LEU A 62 4.12 19.77 11.33
N ASN A 63 5.41 19.74 11.62
CA ASN A 63 6.45 20.42 10.89
C ASN A 63 7.54 19.44 10.46
N ASP A 64 8.06 19.61 9.26
CA ASP A 64 9.18 18.86 8.70
C ASP A 64 10.32 19.84 8.39
N ASN A 65 11.44 19.72 9.12
CA ASN A 65 12.64 20.55 8.93
C ASN A 65 12.39 22.07 8.93
N GLY A 66 11.42 22.54 9.72
CA GLY A 66 11.04 23.95 9.81
C GLY A 66 9.82 24.34 8.97
N THR A 67 9.34 23.49 8.06
CA THR A 67 8.15 23.75 7.23
C THR A 67 6.90 23.07 7.77
N ASP A 68 5.80 23.81 7.95
CA ASP A 68 4.53 23.23 8.39
C ASP A 68 3.95 22.33 7.29
N VAL A 69 3.81 21.04 7.58
CA VAL A 69 3.31 20.01 6.65
C VAL A 69 1.85 19.61 6.92
N ALA A 70 1.37 19.81 8.15
CA ALA A 70 -0.03 19.54 8.48
C ALA A 70 -0.52 20.38 9.68
N ARG A 71 -1.84 20.60 9.72
CA ARG A 71 -2.57 21.17 10.85
C ARG A 71 -3.74 20.25 11.17
N LEU A 72 -3.73 19.65 12.36
CA LEU A 72 -4.67 18.62 12.77
C LEU A 72 -5.54 19.15 13.92
N PRO A 73 -6.87 19.03 13.84
CA PRO A 73 -7.75 19.44 14.94
C PRO A 73 -7.57 18.51 16.14
N LEU A 74 -7.49 19.08 17.34
CA LEU A 74 -7.42 18.36 18.60
C LEU A 74 -8.60 18.77 19.50
N PRO A 75 -9.71 18.00 19.48
CA PRO A 75 -10.88 18.31 20.31
C PRO A 75 -10.62 17.90 21.77
N LEU A 76 -10.11 18.83 22.57
CA LEU A 76 -9.89 18.66 24.01
C LEU A 76 -11.24 18.61 24.75
N ARG A 77 -11.43 17.55 25.55
CA ARG A 77 -12.66 17.22 26.28
C ARG A 77 -12.30 16.81 27.69
N GLN A 78 -13.01 17.33 28.68
CA GLN A 78 -12.69 17.07 30.11
C GLN A 78 -12.64 15.57 30.44
N ASN A 79 -13.52 14.76 29.84
CA ASN A 79 -13.60 13.31 30.11
C ASN A 79 -12.65 12.46 29.25
N THR A 80 -11.78 13.07 28.45
CA THR A 80 -10.85 12.36 27.57
C THR A 80 -9.42 12.76 27.93
N PRO A 81 -8.71 11.95 28.74
CA PRO A 81 -7.39 12.31 29.25
C PRO A 81 -6.26 12.08 28.23
N ARG A 82 -6.52 11.27 27.19
CA ARG A 82 -5.53 10.83 26.20
C ARG A 82 -6.09 10.91 24.78
N TYR A 83 -5.25 11.33 23.86
CA TYR A 83 -5.52 11.36 22.44
C TYR A 83 -4.37 10.73 21.68
N GLN A 84 -4.69 9.91 20.69
CA GLN A 84 -3.74 9.40 19.73
C GLN A 84 -4.20 9.81 18.34
N ILE A 85 -3.36 10.55 17.62
CA ILE A 85 -3.66 11.07 16.30
C ILE A 85 -2.65 10.50 15.33
N THR A 86 -3.13 9.78 14.32
CA THR A 86 -2.29 9.28 13.22
C THR A 86 -2.47 10.15 11.98
N HIS A 87 -1.36 10.68 11.46
CA HIS A 87 -1.33 11.46 10.23
C HIS A 87 -0.42 10.80 9.19
N GLN A 88 -0.82 10.85 7.92
CA GLN A 88 -0.05 10.32 6.80
C GLN A 88 0.87 11.41 6.24
N TRP A 89 2.17 11.32 6.53
CA TRP A 89 3.20 12.24 6.05
C TRP A 89 3.96 11.65 4.86
N THR A 90 4.36 12.48 3.91
CA THR A 90 5.11 12.06 2.71
C THR A 90 6.37 12.91 2.56
N PRO A 91 7.58 12.34 2.67
CA PRO A 91 8.81 13.10 2.52
C PRO A 91 9.08 13.43 1.06
N ALA A 92 9.30 14.71 0.77
CA ALA A 92 9.56 15.19 -0.60
C ALA A 92 11.05 15.13 -1.02
N SER A 93 11.97 14.91 -0.08
CA SER A 93 13.42 14.94 -0.30
C SER A 93 14.14 13.82 0.45
N GLU A 94 15.37 13.53 0.05
CA GLU A 94 16.25 12.63 0.80
C GLU A 94 16.99 13.37 1.92
N GLY A 95 17.46 12.63 2.92
CA GLY A 95 18.21 13.18 4.05
C GLY A 95 17.57 12.85 5.40
N VAL A 96 17.98 13.56 6.45
CA VAL A 96 17.36 13.44 7.77
C VAL A 96 16.23 14.46 7.87
N HIS A 97 15.03 13.97 8.15
CA HIS A 97 13.83 14.78 8.39
C HIS A 97 13.55 14.81 9.89
N LEU A 98 13.61 16.00 10.49
CA LEU A 98 13.24 16.23 11.88
C LEU A 98 11.76 16.62 11.93
N LEU A 99 10.92 15.67 12.29
CA LEU A 99 9.48 15.89 12.45
C LEU A 99 9.23 16.48 13.83
N THR A 100 8.60 17.65 13.88
CA THR A 100 8.25 18.34 15.13
C THR A 100 6.75 18.55 15.16
N ALA A 101 6.07 17.98 16.16
CA ALA A 101 4.68 18.30 16.41
C ALA A 101 4.59 19.32 17.54
N ARG A 102 3.70 20.30 17.40
CA ARG A 102 3.44 21.32 18.43
C ARG A 102 1.95 21.53 18.63
N ILE A 103 1.51 21.66 19.88
CA ILE A 103 0.13 22.00 20.24
C ILE A 103 0.02 23.52 20.33
N VAL A 104 -0.97 24.08 19.65
CA VAL A 104 -1.33 25.51 19.73
C VAL A 104 -2.80 25.68 20.07
N ASP A 105 -3.16 26.87 20.56
CA ASP A 105 -4.54 27.26 20.90
C ASP A 105 -5.21 26.40 21.98
N ALA A 106 -4.41 25.76 22.84
CA ALA A 106 -4.88 24.94 23.97
C ALA A 106 -5.51 25.74 25.13
N GLY A 107 -5.40 27.07 25.11
CA GLY A 107 -6.01 27.94 26.12
C GLY A 107 -5.13 28.20 27.32
N SER A 108 -5.75 28.30 28.50
CA SER A 108 -5.04 28.50 29.76
C SER A 108 -4.47 27.17 30.25
N GLU A 109 -3.16 27.06 30.21
CA GLU A 109 -2.40 25.89 30.64
C GLU A 109 -1.30 26.27 31.63
N PHE A 110 -0.84 25.31 32.41
CA PHE A 110 0.21 25.50 33.39
C PHE A 110 1.54 25.82 32.73
N THR A 111 1.87 25.15 31.62
CA THR A 111 3.09 25.41 30.88
C THR A 111 2.95 25.13 29.39
N GLN A 112 3.62 25.94 28.57
CA GLN A 112 3.75 25.71 27.12
C GLN A 112 5.00 24.90 26.75
N LYS A 113 5.86 24.59 27.73
CA LYS A 113 7.18 23.99 27.46
C LYS A 113 7.10 22.52 27.04
N ASN A 114 6.00 21.85 27.36
CA ASN A 114 5.72 20.44 27.07
C ASN A 114 4.75 20.27 25.89
N ASN A 115 4.46 21.34 25.14
CA ASN A 115 3.56 21.31 23.98
C ASN A 115 4.24 20.89 22.69
N ALA A 116 5.51 20.47 22.72
CA ALA A 116 6.22 20.03 21.55
C ALA A 116 7.04 18.76 21.83
N ALA A 117 7.03 17.86 20.85
CA ALA A 117 7.99 16.76 20.79
C ALA A 117 8.41 16.53 19.34
N GLN A 118 9.51 15.80 19.16
CA GLN A 118 10.15 15.63 17.87
C GLN A 118 10.69 14.21 17.69
N THR A 119 10.77 13.77 16.44
CA THR A 119 11.40 12.51 16.05
C THR A 119 12.18 12.68 14.75
N SER A 120 13.21 11.85 14.55
CA SER A 120 14.01 11.86 13.33
C SER A 120 13.60 10.72 12.39
N VAL A 121 13.59 11.00 11.08
CA VAL A 121 13.38 10.00 10.03
C VAL A 121 14.49 10.12 8.99
N ARG A 122 15.23 9.05 8.73
CA ARG A 122 16.24 9.02 7.66
C ARG A 122 15.61 8.59 6.35
N VAL A 123 15.40 9.55 5.46
CA VAL A 123 14.81 9.33 4.15
C VAL A 123 15.89 9.05 3.10
N ARG A 124 15.70 7.99 2.30
CA ARG A 124 16.58 7.64 1.20
C ARG A 124 15.83 7.69 -0.12
N LYS A 125 16.52 8.05 -1.19
CA LYS A 125 16.00 7.84 -2.54
C LYS A 125 16.15 6.37 -2.91
N ASN A 126 15.04 5.65 -2.97
CA ASN A 126 15.03 4.23 -3.38
C ASN A 126 13.79 3.94 -4.22
N LYS A 127 13.94 3.97 -5.55
CA LYS A 127 12.82 3.62 -6.43
C LYS A 127 12.75 2.12 -6.61
N LYS A 128 11.57 1.52 -6.38
CA LYS A 128 11.34 0.09 -6.61
C LYS A 128 11.37 -0.15 -8.13
N ARG A 129 12.26 -1.03 -8.59
CA ARG A 129 12.44 -1.32 -10.02
C ARG A 129 11.39 -2.31 -10.49
N VAL A 130 10.68 -1.93 -11.54
CA VAL A 130 9.57 -2.68 -12.12
C VAL A 130 9.86 -2.89 -13.61
N VAL A 131 9.60 -4.10 -14.12
CA VAL A 131 9.78 -4.41 -15.55
C VAL A 131 8.50 -4.91 -16.17
N LEU A 132 8.09 -4.30 -17.28
CA LEU A 132 6.92 -4.68 -18.06
C LEU A 132 7.37 -5.42 -19.33
N PHE A 133 6.92 -6.66 -19.50
CA PHE A 133 6.99 -7.39 -20.76
C PHE A 133 5.63 -7.43 -21.42
N ALA A 134 5.57 -7.08 -22.71
CA ALA A 134 4.33 -7.10 -23.47
C ALA A 134 4.45 -7.92 -24.75
N GLY A 135 3.38 -8.64 -25.08
CA GLY A 135 3.26 -9.39 -26.34
C GLY A 135 3.14 -8.53 -27.60
N GLY A 136 2.92 -7.23 -27.43
CA GLY A 136 2.85 -6.25 -28.51
C GLY A 136 2.29 -4.91 -27.99
N PRO A 137 2.32 -3.85 -28.82
CA PRO A 137 1.71 -2.58 -28.46
C PRO A 137 0.19 -2.74 -28.35
N SER A 138 -0.40 -2.27 -27.24
CA SER A 138 -1.85 -2.31 -27.02
C SER A 138 -2.31 -1.19 -26.09
N PRO A 139 -3.61 -0.82 -26.10
CA PRO A 139 -4.14 0.15 -25.14
C PRO A 139 -3.95 -0.26 -23.68
N ASP A 140 -4.02 -1.56 -23.38
CA ASP A 140 -3.78 -2.08 -22.02
C ASP A 140 -2.34 -1.81 -21.57
N VAL A 141 -1.36 -2.02 -22.46
CA VAL A 141 0.05 -1.71 -22.18
C VAL A 141 0.23 -0.22 -21.93
N SER A 142 -0.33 0.65 -22.79
CA SER A 142 -0.24 2.10 -22.62
C SER A 142 -0.85 2.56 -21.29
N PHE A 143 -2.01 2.00 -20.93
CA PHE A 143 -2.69 2.36 -19.70
C PHE A 143 -1.87 1.90 -18.47
N VAL A 144 -1.50 0.63 -18.38
CA VAL A 144 -0.75 0.10 -17.23
C VAL A 144 0.58 0.82 -17.10
N ARG A 145 1.29 1.06 -18.21
CA ARG A 145 2.50 1.87 -18.23
C ARG A 145 2.26 3.25 -17.62
N SER A 146 1.24 3.97 -18.08
CA SER A 146 0.92 5.31 -17.57
C SER A 146 0.59 5.33 -16.09
N SER A 147 -0.14 4.32 -15.58
CA SER A 147 -0.48 4.21 -14.17
C SER A 147 0.74 3.93 -13.30
N VAL A 148 1.66 3.09 -13.78
CA VAL A 148 2.92 2.78 -13.08
C VAL A 148 3.86 3.99 -13.09
N GLU A 149 3.96 4.71 -14.21
CA GLU A 149 4.80 5.91 -14.33
C GLU A 149 4.31 7.09 -13.47
N GLN A 150 3.02 7.13 -13.09
CA GLN A 150 2.48 8.12 -12.16
C GLN A 150 2.94 7.93 -10.72
N ASP A 151 3.41 6.74 -10.35
CA ASP A 151 3.92 6.48 -9.01
C ASP A 151 5.41 6.89 -8.93
N PRO A 152 5.76 7.96 -8.20
CA PRO A 152 7.13 8.45 -8.15
C PRO A 152 8.07 7.51 -7.39
N THR A 153 7.54 6.56 -6.61
CA THR A 153 8.31 5.54 -5.89
C THR A 153 8.75 4.39 -6.80
N LEU A 154 8.21 4.30 -8.02
CA LEU A 154 8.52 3.24 -8.97
C LEU A 154 9.47 3.73 -10.07
N GLN A 155 10.26 2.80 -10.59
CA GLN A 155 11.06 2.97 -11.80
C GLN A 155 10.70 1.86 -12.78
N LEU A 156 10.07 2.23 -13.90
CA LEU A 156 9.62 1.29 -14.92
C LEU A 156 10.65 1.15 -16.05
N ALA A 157 10.94 -0.10 -16.43
CA ALA A 157 11.52 -0.45 -17.73
C ALA A 157 10.53 -1.30 -18.53
N THR A 158 10.56 -1.17 -19.85
CA THR A 158 9.61 -1.85 -20.76
C THR A 158 10.34 -2.68 -21.80
N TYR A 159 9.74 -3.81 -22.17
CA TYR A 159 10.14 -4.67 -23.28
C TYR A 159 8.88 -5.10 -24.03
N ILE A 160 8.57 -4.39 -25.11
CA ILE A 160 7.37 -4.63 -25.90
C ILE A 160 7.75 -5.32 -27.20
N HIS A 161 7.16 -6.48 -27.50
CA HIS A 161 7.38 -7.16 -28.77
C HIS A 161 7.01 -6.27 -29.97
N ARG A 162 7.85 -6.26 -31.00
CA ARG A 162 7.62 -5.56 -32.27
C ARG A 162 7.28 -6.51 -33.40
N GLU A 163 8.25 -7.34 -33.78
CA GLU A 163 8.14 -8.32 -34.87
C GLU A 163 8.98 -9.54 -34.51
N GLY A 164 8.37 -10.73 -34.60
CA GLY A 164 9.00 -11.96 -34.14
C GLY A 164 9.50 -11.83 -32.70
N ALA A 165 10.74 -12.26 -32.47
CA ALA A 165 11.37 -12.25 -31.15
C ALA A 165 11.92 -10.86 -30.73
N ALA A 166 11.85 -9.84 -31.60
CA ALA A 166 12.42 -8.53 -31.32
C ALA A 166 11.53 -7.67 -30.41
N PHE A 167 12.17 -6.81 -29.62
CA PHE A 167 11.54 -5.82 -28.75
C PHE A 167 11.82 -4.39 -29.23
N TYR A 168 10.90 -3.46 -29.02
CA TYR A 168 11.10 -2.05 -29.39
C TYR A 168 12.28 -1.40 -28.65
N GLU A 169 12.49 -1.75 -27.39
CA GLU A 169 13.54 -1.24 -26.52
C GLU A 169 14.88 -2.01 -26.69
N GLY A 170 14.93 -2.97 -27.62
CA GLY A 170 16.02 -3.94 -27.74
C GLY A 170 15.85 -5.13 -26.80
N SER A 171 16.57 -6.22 -27.08
CA SER A 171 16.50 -7.43 -26.26
C SER A 171 16.93 -7.15 -24.82
N PRO A 172 16.29 -7.75 -23.80
CA PRO A 172 16.73 -7.64 -22.42
C PRO A 172 18.18 -8.07 -22.28
N GLY A 173 19.06 -7.14 -21.88
CA GLY A 173 20.48 -7.42 -21.67
C GLY A 173 20.75 -8.19 -20.37
N ALA A 174 21.98 -8.65 -20.19
CA ALA A 174 22.44 -9.22 -18.93
C ALA A 174 22.25 -8.20 -17.79
N GLY A 175 21.39 -8.52 -16.83
CA GLY A 175 21.07 -7.64 -15.71
C GLY A 175 19.78 -6.81 -15.87
N ALA A 176 19.05 -6.92 -16.98
CA ALA A 176 17.75 -6.26 -17.16
C ALA A 176 16.78 -6.53 -15.99
N LEU A 177 16.83 -7.75 -15.44
CA LEU A 177 16.01 -8.18 -14.32
C LEU A 177 16.71 -8.11 -12.95
N SER A 178 17.93 -7.56 -12.86
CA SER A 178 18.63 -7.40 -11.58
C SER A 178 17.89 -6.40 -10.69
N ASP A 179 17.73 -6.74 -9.41
CA ASP A 179 17.06 -5.93 -8.38
C ASP A 179 15.60 -5.55 -8.69
N VAL A 180 14.97 -6.20 -9.67
CA VAL A 180 13.56 -5.98 -10.00
C VAL A 180 12.67 -6.54 -8.91
N THR A 181 11.80 -5.70 -8.35
CA THR A 181 10.85 -6.09 -7.29
C THR A 181 9.60 -6.72 -7.88
N SER A 182 9.15 -6.24 -9.05
CA SER A 182 7.89 -6.63 -9.65
C SER A 182 8.02 -6.75 -11.17
N ILE A 183 7.46 -7.82 -11.74
CA ILE A 183 7.42 -8.07 -13.19
C ILE A 183 5.96 -8.04 -13.63
N LEU A 184 5.63 -7.28 -14.68
CA LEU A 184 4.31 -7.29 -15.29
C LEU A 184 4.36 -7.94 -16.67
N LEU A 185 3.51 -8.92 -16.90
CA LEU A 185 3.35 -9.63 -18.16
C LEU A 185 1.99 -9.25 -18.75
N ILE A 186 1.97 -8.51 -19.85
CA ILE A 186 0.73 -8.08 -20.51
C ILE A 186 0.65 -8.69 -21.90
N GLY A 187 -0.22 -9.68 -22.06
CA GLY A 187 -0.30 -10.49 -23.28
C GLY A 187 0.99 -11.24 -23.59
N PHE A 188 1.76 -11.59 -22.56
CA PHE A 188 3.09 -12.20 -22.65
C PHE A 188 3.12 -13.50 -21.84
N PRO A 189 3.77 -14.58 -22.31
CA PRO A 189 4.55 -14.70 -23.54
C PRO A 189 3.68 -14.88 -24.78
N THR A 190 4.30 -14.74 -25.96
CA THR A 190 3.71 -15.03 -27.26
C THR A 190 4.43 -16.21 -27.93
N ALA A 191 3.89 -16.67 -29.06
CA ALA A 191 4.53 -17.68 -29.91
C ALA A 191 5.98 -17.32 -30.31
N TYR A 192 6.33 -16.03 -30.33
CA TYR A 192 7.67 -15.56 -30.70
C TYR A 192 8.59 -15.27 -29.51
N THR A 193 8.07 -15.29 -28.28
CA THR A 193 8.89 -15.03 -27.09
C THR A 193 10.00 -16.08 -26.95
N PRO A 194 11.28 -15.67 -26.86
CA PRO A 194 12.41 -16.58 -26.64
C PRO A 194 12.31 -17.27 -25.28
N LYS A 195 12.68 -18.55 -25.24
CA LYS A 195 12.71 -19.33 -23.99
C LYS A 195 13.64 -18.70 -22.94
N SER A 196 14.78 -18.15 -23.35
CA SER A 196 15.74 -17.49 -22.46
C SER A 196 15.12 -16.35 -21.65
N VAL A 197 14.28 -15.52 -22.28
CA VAL A 197 13.59 -14.41 -21.59
C VAL A 197 12.63 -14.96 -20.52
N ILE A 198 11.91 -16.03 -20.82
CA ILE A 198 10.99 -16.68 -19.87
C ILE A 198 11.78 -17.31 -18.72
N ASP A 199 12.91 -17.96 -19.01
CA ASP A 199 13.80 -18.54 -18.01
C ASP A 199 14.41 -17.48 -17.09
N ASP A 200 14.78 -16.31 -17.62
CA ASP A 200 15.29 -15.18 -16.85
C ASP A 200 14.21 -14.58 -15.94
N ILE A 201 12.97 -14.44 -16.43
CA ILE A 201 11.81 -14.03 -15.62
C ILE A 201 11.59 -15.04 -14.48
N ALA A 202 11.57 -16.34 -14.80
CA ALA A 202 11.43 -17.40 -13.82
C ALA A 202 12.55 -17.36 -12.76
N ALA A 203 13.80 -17.19 -13.19
CA ALA A 203 14.95 -17.06 -12.30
C ALA A 203 14.83 -15.84 -11.37
N ARG A 204 14.28 -14.73 -11.87
CA ARG A 204 14.05 -13.54 -11.04
C ARG A 204 12.90 -13.74 -10.05
N CYS A 205 11.82 -14.40 -10.46
CA CYS A 205 10.71 -14.78 -9.58
C CYS A 205 11.17 -15.71 -8.44
N ARG A 206 12.04 -16.70 -8.69
CA ARG A 206 12.65 -17.54 -7.64
C ARG A 206 13.42 -16.75 -6.59
N ARG A 207 13.89 -15.55 -6.93
CA ARG A 207 14.59 -14.62 -6.04
C ARG A 207 13.65 -13.55 -5.44
N GLY A 208 12.35 -13.83 -5.39
CA GLY A 208 11.35 -13.02 -4.68
C GLY A 208 10.78 -11.85 -5.47
N ALA A 209 10.84 -11.85 -6.81
CA ALA A 209 10.11 -10.85 -7.59
C ALA A 209 8.64 -11.22 -7.75
N SER A 210 7.75 -10.29 -7.39
CA SER A 210 6.30 -10.41 -7.55
C SER A 210 5.89 -10.33 -9.02
N LEU A 211 4.74 -10.90 -9.37
CA LEU A 211 4.31 -11.08 -10.76
C LEU A 211 2.87 -10.59 -10.98
N LEU A 212 2.67 -9.70 -11.95
CA LEU A 212 1.37 -9.45 -12.57
C LEU A 212 1.31 -10.18 -13.90
N PHE A 213 0.24 -10.92 -14.13
CA PHE A 213 -0.07 -11.53 -15.42
C PHE A 213 -1.43 -11.03 -15.93
N VAL A 214 -1.46 -10.50 -17.14
CA VAL A 214 -2.68 -10.12 -17.86
C VAL A 214 -2.69 -10.88 -19.16
N ALA A 215 -3.70 -11.75 -19.33
CA ALA A 215 -3.87 -12.52 -20.56
C ALA A 215 -4.16 -11.60 -21.76
N SER A 216 -4.03 -12.12 -22.97
CA SER A 216 -4.45 -11.48 -24.22
C SER A 216 -4.86 -12.54 -25.24
N ALA A 217 -5.47 -12.11 -26.35
CA ALA A 217 -5.75 -12.97 -27.51
C ALA A 217 -4.49 -13.67 -28.09
N THR A 218 -3.29 -13.11 -27.87
CA THR A 218 -2.01 -13.62 -28.42
C THR A 218 -1.15 -14.36 -27.40
N THR A 219 -1.65 -14.55 -26.18
CA THR A 219 -0.90 -15.21 -25.12
C THR A 219 -0.69 -16.69 -25.44
N ASP A 220 0.56 -17.14 -25.40
CA ASP A 220 0.94 -18.54 -25.55
C ASP A 220 0.97 -19.23 -24.18
N TYR A 221 -0.16 -19.84 -23.82
CA TYR A 221 -0.30 -20.58 -22.57
C TYR A 221 0.63 -21.79 -22.45
N GLY A 222 1.07 -22.38 -23.57
CA GLY A 222 2.00 -23.51 -23.56
C GLY A 222 3.37 -23.12 -23.04
N LYS A 223 3.80 -21.88 -23.30
CA LYS A 223 5.06 -21.33 -22.80
C LYS A 223 5.02 -20.90 -21.33
N LEU A 224 3.84 -20.83 -20.70
CA LEU A 224 3.72 -20.51 -19.28
C LEU A 224 4.21 -21.64 -18.35
N GLY A 225 4.51 -22.84 -18.86
CA GLY A 225 5.00 -23.95 -18.04
C GLY A 225 6.23 -23.60 -17.20
N ALA A 226 7.16 -22.78 -17.72
CA ALA A 226 8.33 -22.33 -16.95
C ALA A 226 7.99 -21.32 -15.84
N LEU A 227 6.81 -20.72 -15.89
CA LEU A 227 6.30 -19.75 -14.91
C LEU A 227 5.16 -20.33 -14.03
N SER A 228 4.75 -21.58 -14.24
CA SER A 228 3.58 -22.15 -13.56
C SER A 228 3.74 -22.21 -12.04
N GLU A 229 4.97 -22.32 -11.55
CA GLU A 229 5.28 -22.26 -10.11
C GLU A 229 4.93 -20.90 -9.51
N PHE A 230 4.98 -19.83 -10.31
CA PHE A 230 4.87 -18.43 -9.90
C PHE A 230 3.49 -17.82 -10.16
N LEU A 231 2.71 -18.42 -11.06
CA LEU A 231 1.35 -17.99 -11.37
C LEU A 231 0.34 -18.55 -10.36
N PRO A 232 -0.77 -17.82 -10.10
CA PRO A 232 -1.80 -18.25 -9.16
C PRO A 232 -2.76 -19.30 -9.75
N PHE A 233 -2.47 -19.83 -10.95
CA PHE A 233 -3.31 -20.80 -11.66
C PHE A 233 -2.48 -21.76 -12.51
N ARG A 234 -3.09 -22.88 -12.88
CA ARG A 234 -2.61 -23.82 -13.91
C ARG A 234 -3.57 -23.80 -15.09
N VAL A 235 -3.01 -23.97 -16.28
CA VAL A 235 -3.79 -24.09 -17.52
C VAL A 235 -4.23 -25.53 -17.66
N ALA A 236 -5.53 -25.80 -17.56
CA ALA A 236 -6.09 -27.13 -17.83
C ALA A 236 -6.31 -27.34 -19.33
N SER A 237 -6.92 -26.35 -19.99
CA SER A 237 -7.02 -26.30 -21.45
C SER A 237 -7.27 -24.87 -21.93
N ASN A 238 -6.94 -24.59 -23.19
CA ASN A 238 -7.16 -23.28 -23.80
C ASN A 238 -7.46 -23.41 -25.30
N ARG A 239 -8.23 -22.46 -25.84
CA ARG A 239 -8.48 -22.29 -27.27
C ARG A 239 -8.47 -20.79 -27.63
N PRO A 240 -8.02 -20.41 -28.83
CA PRO A 240 -7.99 -19.02 -29.28
C PRO A 240 -9.37 -18.53 -29.75
N VAL A 241 -10.43 -18.91 -29.02
CA VAL A 241 -11.80 -18.44 -29.27
C VAL A 241 -12.07 -17.32 -28.29
N GLU A 242 -12.28 -16.11 -28.80
CA GLU A 242 -12.53 -14.92 -27.98
C GLU A 242 -14.02 -14.77 -27.67
N VAL A 243 -14.33 -14.41 -26.43
CA VAL A 243 -15.68 -14.11 -25.94
C VAL A 243 -15.69 -12.80 -25.17
N SER A 244 -16.80 -12.06 -25.31
CA SER A 244 -17.06 -10.84 -24.53
C SER A 244 -17.66 -11.22 -23.18
N ILE A 245 -17.05 -10.72 -22.10
CA ILE A 245 -17.42 -11.04 -20.72
C ILE A 245 -17.56 -9.78 -19.86
N THR A 246 -18.37 -9.86 -18.81
CA THR A 246 -18.37 -8.87 -17.72
C THR A 246 -17.85 -9.50 -16.44
N ALA A 247 -17.29 -8.70 -15.53
CA ALA A 247 -16.86 -9.20 -14.23
C ALA A 247 -18.07 -9.66 -13.40
N ASP A 248 -17.87 -10.71 -12.61
CA ASP A 248 -18.80 -11.15 -11.56
C ASP A 248 -18.06 -11.12 -10.23
N VAL A 249 -18.25 -10.03 -9.49
CA VAL A 249 -17.59 -9.76 -8.21
C VAL A 249 -18.59 -9.92 -7.08
N ALA A 250 -18.31 -10.86 -6.18
CA ALA A 250 -19.11 -11.05 -4.98
C ALA A 250 -18.83 -9.92 -3.96
N ALA A 251 -19.83 -9.55 -3.16
CA ALA A 251 -19.69 -8.50 -2.14
C ALA A 251 -18.54 -8.79 -1.14
N LEU A 252 -18.34 -10.05 -0.75
CA LEU A 252 -17.26 -10.41 0.16
C LEU A 252 -15.86 -10.17 -0.46
N ALA A 253 -15.73 -10.25 -1.79
CA ALA A 253 -14.45 -10.06 -2.46
C ALA A 253 -13.97 -8.59 -2.42
N THR A 254 -14.87 -7.62 -2.21
CA THR A 254 -14.50 -6.20 -2.11
C THR A 254 -13.93 -5.81 -0.75
N ALA A 255 -13.98 -6.71 0.24
CA ALA A 255 -13.19 -6.57 1.46
C ALA A 255 -11.68 -6.68 1.18
N ASP A 256 -11.28 -7.33 0.09
CA ASP A 256 -9.89 -7.45 -0.33
C ASP A 256 -9.30 -6.08 -0.71
N PRO A 257 -8.13 -5.69 -0.20
CA PRO A 257 -7.52 -4.40 -0.53
C PRO A 257 -7.30 -4.17 -2.02
N LEU A 258 -7.09 -5.23 -2.81
CA LEU A 258 -6.96 -5.12 -4.26
C LEU A 258 -8.26 -4.67 -4.93
N MET A 259 -9.41 -5.12 -4.42
CA MET A 259 -10.73 -4.88 -4.99
C MET A 259 -11.40 -3.60 -4.47
N ARG A 260 -10.80 -2.94 -3.47
CA ARG A 260 -11.32 -1.72 -2.85
C ARG A 260 -11.30 -0.53 -3.82
N ILE A 261 -12.44 0.14 -3.96
CA ILE A 261 -12.60 1.39 -4.73
C ILE A 261 -12.89 2.53 -3.76
N SER A 262 -14.01 2.45 -3.04
CA SER A 262 -14.41 3.41 -2.01
C SER A 262 -14.27 2.86 -0.59
N GLY A 263 -14.16 1.53 -0.43
CA GLY A 263 -14.17 0.87 0.88
C GLY A 263 -15.57 0.64 1.45
N SER A 264 -16.61 0.78 0.63
CA SER A 264 -18.00 0.52 1.01
C SER A 264 -18.57 -0.71 0.30
N ASP A 265 -19.69 -1.24 0.81
CA ASP A 265 -20.42 -2.36 0.20
C ASP A 265 -20.89 -2.08 -1.26
N ALA A 266 -20.89 -0.81 -1.67
CA ALA A 266 -21.23 -0.40 -3.03
C ALA A 266 -20.16 -0.81 -4.07
N ASP A 267 -18.93 -1.11 -3.65
CA ASP A 267 -17.81 -1.41 -4.55
C ASP A 267 -18.12 -2.60 -5.48
N ALA A 268 -18.82 -3.62 -4.97
CA ALA A 268 -19.19 -4.79 -5.79
C ALA A 268 -20.17 -4.41 -6.91
N GLY A 269 -21.11 -3.50 -6.63
CA GLY A 269 -22.02 -2.95 -7.64
C GLY A 269 -21.26 -2.19 -8.73
N VAL A 270 -20.26 -1.40 -8.34
CA VAL A 270 -19.39 -0.67 -9.30
C VAL A 270 -18.64 -1.66 -10.19
N TRP A 271 -17.99 -2.67 -9.63
CA TRP A 271 -17.28 -3.71 -10.38
C TRP A 271 -18.19 -4.44 -11.39
N ASN A 272 -19.39 -4.84 -10.94
CA ASN A 272 -20.35 -5.56 -11.78
C ASN A 272 -21.02 -4.66 -12.85
N SER A 273 -20.88 -3.34 -12.75
CA SER A 273 -21.38 -2.37 -13.74
C SER A 273 -20.35 -2.02 -14.82
N LEU A 274 -19.11 -2.50 -14.68
CA LEU A 274 -18.05 -2.21 -15.63
C LEU A 274 -18.37 -2.73 -17.04
N PRO A 275 -17.91 -2.02 -18.08
CA PRO A 275 -18.14 -2.43 -19.45
C PRO A 275 -17.44 -3.78 -19.74
N PRO A 276 -17.96 -4.55 -20.70
CA PRO A 276 -17.41 -5.86 -21.01
C PRO A 276 -15.99 -5.75 -21.56
N ILE A 277 -15.18 -6.76 -21.21
CA ILE A 277 -13.83 -7.02 -21.71
C ILE A 277 -13.82 -8.32 -22.50
N TYR A 278 -12.65 -8.72 -23.00
CA TYR A 278 -12.48 -9.92 -23.79
C TYR A 278 -11.69 -10.98 -23.03
N ARG A 279 -11.98 -12.24 -23.33
CA ARG A 279 -11.27 -13.40 -22.80
C ARG A 279 -11.22 -14.48 -23.88
N THR A 280 -10.10 -15.19 -23.98
CA THR A 280 -10.02 -16.43 -24.75
C THR A 280 -10.54 -17.61 -23.93
N GLU A 281 -11.13 -18.61 -24.58
CA GLU A 281 -11.56 -19.84 -23.90
C GLU A 281 -10.35 -20.46 -23.17
N LEU A 282 -10.39 -20.40 -21.83
CA LEU A 282 -9.33 -20.83 -20.94
C LEU A 282 -9.98 -21.43 -19.70
N PHE A 283 -9.71 -22.70 -19.48
CA PHE A 283 -10.01 -23.41 -18.24
C PHE A 283 -8.78 -23.29 -17.34
N ALA A 284 -8.92 -22.52 -16.26
CA ALA A 284 -7.84 -22.18 -15.37
C ALA A 284 -8.12 -22.71 -13.96
N GLU A 285 -7.27 -23.60 -13.49
CA GLU A 285 -7.39 -24.19 -12.15
C GLU A 285 -6.56 -23.35 -11.16
N PRO A 286 -7.18 -22.70 -10.16
CA PRO A 286 -6.42 -21.99 -9.13
C PRO A 286 -5.45 -22.92 -8.40
N THR A 287 -4.21 -22.49 -8.21
CA THR A 287 -3.22 -23.26 -7.42
C THR A 287 -3.54 -23.20 -5.91
N PRO A 288 -3.01 -24.12 -5.09
CA PRO A 288 -3.13 -24.02 -3.63
C PRO A 288 -2.66 -22.66 -3.09
N GLY A 289 -3.41 -22.09 -2.14
CA GLY A 289 -3.14 -20.76 -1.57
C GLY A 289 -3.62 -19.59 -2.44
N SER A 290 -4.19 -19.85 -3.62
CA SER A 290 -4.81 -18.82 -4.44
C SER A 290 -6.19 -18.41 -3.93
N VAL A 291 -6.53 -17.14 -4.13
CA VAL A 291 -7.85 -16.57 -3.85
C VAL A 291 -8.42 -16.02 -5.15
N VAL A 292 -9.63 -16.46 -5.51
CA VAL A 292 -10.38 -15.94 -6.66
C VAL A 292 -11.13 -14.69 -6.23
N LEU A 293 -10.73 -13.54 -6.77
CA LEU A 293 -11.32 -12.23 -6.45
C LEU A 293 -12.51 -11.87 -7.34
N ALA A 294 -12.50 -12.36 -8.59
CA ALA A 294 -13.58 -12.14 -9.53
C ALA A 294 -13.77 -13.37 -10.42
N ARG A 295 -15.02 -13.66 -10.77
CA ARG A 295 -15.41 -14.54 -11.86
C ARG A 295 -15.93 -13.69 -13.02
N PHE A 296 -16.63 -14.29 -13.98
CA PHE A 296 -17.21 -13.54 -15.08
C PHE A 296 -18.59 -14.05 -15.51
N LYS A 297 -19.30 -13.21 -16.27
CA LYS A 297 -20.55 -13.56 -16.94
C LYS A 297 -20.39 -13.47 -18.45
N VAL A 298 -21.12 -14.32 -19.16
CA VAL A 298 -21.36 -14.17 -20.60
C VAL A 298 -22.80 -13.72 -20.77
N GLY A 299 -22.98 -12.46 -21.18
CA GLY A 299 -24.29 -11.81 -21.07
C GLY A 299 -24.72 -11.70 -19.60
N SER A 300 -25.86 -12.31 -19.25
CA SER A 300 -26.35 -12.41 -17.87
C SER A 300 -26.00 -13.71 -17.16
N THR A 301 -25.41 -14.68 -17.87
CA THR A 301 -25.17 -16.03 -17.34
C THR A 301 -23.84 -16.05 -16.57
N PRO A 302 -23.85 -16.34 -15.27
CA PRO A 302 -22.62 -16.52 -14.50
C PRO A 302 -21.85 -17.75 -14.97
N ILE A 303 -20.53 -17.62 -15.10
CA ILE A 303 -19.63 -18.72 -15.40
C ILE A 303 -18.73 -18.93 -14.19
N ASP A 304 -18.67 -20.17 -13.69
CA ASP A 304 -17.84 -20.55 -12.54
C ASP A 304 -16.37 -20.79 -12.95
N GLU A 305 -15.79 -19.80 -13.63
CA GLU A 305 -14.38 -19.77 -14.01
C GLU A 305 -13.76 -18.47 -13.52
N PRO A 306 -12.50 -18.49 -13.05
CA PRO A 306 -11.88 -17.33 -12.45
C PRO A 306 -11.51 -16.28 -13.50
N LEU A 307 -11.76 -15.00 -13.20
CA LEU A 307 -11.30 -13.85 -13.97
C LEU A 307 -10.08 -13.18 -13.33
N ILE A 308 -10.14 -12.91 -12.02
CA ILE A 308 -9.05 -12.31 -11.25
C ILE A 308 -8.67 -13.26 -10.14
N ILE A 309 -7.39 -13.64 -10.08
CA ILE A 309 -6.87 -14.58 -9.09
C ILE A 309 -5.62 -13.97 -8.48
N LYS A 310 -5.55 -13.92 -7.16
CA LYS A 310 -4.32 -13.57 -6.44
C LYS A 310 -3.75 -14.78 -5.71
N ARG A 311 -2.46 -14.72 -5.39
CA ARG A 311 -1.79 -15.67 -4.49
C ARG A 311 -0.62 -14.98 -3.81
N ASP A 312 -0.47 -15.25 -2.52
CA ASP A 312 0.56 -14.69 -1.66
C ASP A 312 1.27 -15.84 -0.95
N ILE A 313 2.55 -16.10 -1.27
CA ILE A 313 3.34 -17.18 -0.67
C ILE A 313 4.75 -16.67 -0.36
N GLY A 314 5.09 -16.63 0.93
CA GLY A 314 6.35 -16.08 1.40
C GLY A 314 6.51 -14.63 0.93
N GLN A 315 7.67 -14.30 0.37
CA GLN A 315 7.96 -12.95 -0.13
C GLN A 315 7.41 -12.68 -1.54
N MET A 316 6.69 -13.64 -2.14
CA MET A 316 6.22 -13.54 -3.52
C MET A 316 4.71 -13.35 -3.59
N ARG A 317 4.31 -12.27 -4.28
CA ARG A 317 2.93 -11.98 -4.59
C ARG A 317 2.69 -12.14 -6.08
N SER A 318 1.59 -12.78 -6.44
CA SER A 318 1.20 -12.98 -7.83
C SER A 318 -0.27 -12.65 -8.05
N LEU A 319 -0.56 -11.87 -9.09
CA LEU A 319 -1.91 -11.54 -9.53
C LEU A 319 -2.07 -11.94 -11.00
N ALA A 320 -3.16 -12.62 -11.34
CA ALA A 320 -3.53 -12.95 -12.71
C ALA A 320 -4.89 -12.35 -13.05
N ILE A 321 -4.95 -11.67 -14.20
CA ILE A 321 -6.17 -11.21 -14.84
C ILE A 321 -6.31 -11.99 -16.14
N LEU A 322 -7.28 -12.91 -16.16
CA LEU A 322 -7.51 -13.86 -17.24
C LEU A 322 -8.47 -13.27 -18.28
N GLY A 323 -8.14 -12.07 -18.76
CA GLY A 323 -8.87 -11.30 -19.77
C GLY A 323 -8.07 -10.08 -20.21
N HIS A 324 -8.48 -9.44 -21.30
CA HIS A 324 -7.85 -8.25 -21.89
C HIS A 324 -8.88 -7.25 -22.40
N GLY A 325 -8.41 -6.07 -22.78
CA GLY A 325 -9.27 -4.93 -23.06
C GLY A 325 -9.64 -4.16 -21.80
N LEU A 326 -8.80 -4.25 -20.76
CA LEU A 326 -9.00 -3.59 -19.46
C LEU A 326 -9.17 -2.08 -19.61
N TYR A 327 -8.50 -1.46 -20.59
CA TYR A 327 -8.64 -0.04 -20.93
C TYR A 327 -10.11 0.41 -21.10
N ARG A 328 -11.02 -0.51 -21.48
CA ARG A 328 -12.45 -0.25 -21.63
C ARG A 328 -13.10 0.15 -20.31
N TRP A 329 -12.65 -0.38 -19.18
CA TRP A 329 -13.14 0.01 -17.85
C TRP A 329 -12.93 1.49 -17.57
N ARG A 330 -11.83 2.07 -18.04
CA ARG A 330 -11.59 3.51 -17.96
C ARG A 330 -12.36 4.27 -19.03
N LEU A 331 -12.18 3.93 -20.31
CA LEU A 331 -12.74 4.73 -21.41
C LEU A 331 -14.27 4.67 -21.50
N LEU A 332 -14.87 3.51 -21.28
CA LEU A 332 -16.31 3.29 -21.44
C LEU A 332 -17.06 3.32 -20.11
N GLY A 333 -16.38 3.06 -18.98
CA GLY A 333 -16.97 3.17 -17.64
C GLY A 333 -17.19 4.62 -17.21
N GLN A 334 -16.32 5.55 -17.65
CA GLN A 334 -16.41 6.97 -17.30
C GLN A 334 -17.20 7.78 -18.34
N GLY A 335 -17.17 7.39 -19.62
CA GLY A 335 -17.72 8.18 -20.74
C GLY A 335 -19.16 8.66 -20.54
N PRO A 336 -20.14 7.77 -20.23
CA PRO A 336 -21.54 8.16 -20.08
C PRO A 336 -21.85 9.04 -18.85
N ALA A 337 -21.05 8.92 -17.79
CA ALA A 337 -21.27 9.61 -16.51
C ALA A 337 -20.51 10.94 -16.43
N GLN A 338 -19.29 11.00 -16.99
CA GLN A 338 -18.52 12.22 -17.14
C GLN A 338 -19.17 13.19 -18.14
N ALA A 339 -19.82 12.66 -19.20
CA ALA A 339 -20.64 13.45 -20.11
C ALA A 339 -21.88 14.10 -19.43
N ARG A 340 -22.28 13.60 -18.25
CA ARG A 340 -23.35 14.17 -17.42
C ARG A 340 -22.83 15.05 -16.29
N GLY A 341 -21.53 15.38 -16.28
CA GLY A 341 -20.91 16.23 -15.26
C GLY A 341 -20.64 15.54 -13.92
N ALA A 342 -20.76 14.21 -13.83
CA ALA A 342 -20.45 13.47 -12.62
C ALA A 342 -18.95 13.15 -12.52
N THR A 343 -18.36 13.39 -11.36
CA THR A 343 -17.04 12.85 -11.00
C THR A 343 -17.17 11.34 -10.86
N THR A 344 -16.52 10.59 -11.74
CA THR A 344 -16.53 9.12 -11.68
C THR A 344 -15.19 8.60 -11.23
N THR A 345 -15.21 7.58 -10.37
CA THR A 345 -14.01 6.93 -9.90
C THR A 345 -13.38 6.11 -11.02
N ASP A 346 -12.08 6.31 -11.25
CA ASP A 346 -11.31 5.47 -12.16
C ASP A 346 -11.01 4.13 -11.50
N VAL A 347 -11.90 3.16 -11.73
CA VAL A 347 -11.81 1.82 -11.15
C VAL A 347 -10.51 1.13 -11.60
N LEU A 348 -10.14 1.26 -12.87
CA LEU A 348 -8.95 0.61 -13.41
C LEU A 348 -7.67 1.25 -12.85
N GLN A 349 -7.64 2.57 -12.68
CA GLN A 349 -6.52 3.26 -12.04
C GLN A 349 -6.40 2.87 -10.57
N SER A 350 -7.51 2.83 -9.84
CA SER A 350 -7.53 2.43 -8.42
C SER A 350 -7.04 0.99 -8.26
N PHE A 351 -7.57 0.08 -9.08
CA PHE A 351 -7.17 -1.32 -9.10
C PHE A 351 -5.68 -1.51 -9.45
N THR A 352 -5.18 -0.81 -10.48
CA THR A 352 -3.76 -0.85 -10.85
C THR A 352 -2.88 -0.29 -9.74
N THR A 353 -3.29 0.80 -9.09
CA THR A 353 -2.55 1.39 -7.96
C THR A 353 -2.47 0.43 -6.79
N ASN A 354 -3.60 -0.17 -6.39
CA ASN A 354 -3.65 -1.16 -5.31
C ASN A 354 -2.82 -2.40 -5.66
N THR A 355 -2.88 -2.85 -6.91
CA THR A 355 -2.06 -3.96 -7.43
C THR A 355 -0.58 -3.64 -7.31
N MET A 356 -0.13 -2.46 -7.76
CA MET A 356 1.28 -2.09 -7.70
C MET A 356 1.79 -1.93 -6.29
N LYS A 357 0.99 -1.32 -5.39
CA LYS A 357 1.30 -1.27 -3.95
C LYS A 357 1.47 -2.68 -3.40
N TRP A 358 0.48 -3.55 -3.61
CA TRP A 358 0.50 -4.92 -3.11
C TRP A 358 1.68 -5.74 -3.64
N LEU A 359 2.01 -5.67 -4.94
CA LEU A 359 3.15 -6.40 -5.51
C LEU A 359 4.51 -5.89 -5.00
N SER A 360 4.58 -4.65 -4.52
CA SER A 360 5.82 -3.95 -4.14
C SER A 360 6.16 -4.01 -2.64
N VAL A 361 5.29 -4.60 -1.82
CA VAL A 361 5.55 -4.85 -0.40
C VAL A 361 6.56 -5.99 -0.27
N ARG A 362 7.55 -5.82 0.62
CA ARG A 362 8.46 -6.90 1.04
C ARG A 362 8.22 -7.20 2.51
N ASP A 363 8.20 -8.48 2.88
CA ASP A 363 7.99 -8.92 4.27
C ASP A 363 9.05 -8.43 5.29
N ASP A 364 10.18 -7.89 4.82
CA ASP A 364 11.19 -7.26 5.68
C ASP A 364 10.71 -5.93 6.28
N GLU A 365 9.69 -5.32 5.67
CA GLU A 365 8.88 -4.35 6.35
C GLU A 365 8.04 -5.18 7.35
N ARG A 366 8.30 -5.04 8.65
CA ARG A 366 7.54 -5.77 9.66
C ARG A 366 6.12 -5.17 9.73
N ARG A 367 5.10 -6.01 9.56
CA ARG A 367 3.68 -5.62 9.73
C ARG A 367 3.35 -5.18 11.15
N VAL A 368 4.16 -5.59 12.13
CA VAL A 368 4.09 -5.10 13.51
C VAL A 368 5.43 -4.43 13.83
N GLN A 369 5.41 -3.14 14.10
CA GLN A 369 6.58 -2.37 14.51
C GLN A 369 6.38 -1.91 15.95
N ILE A 370 7.26 -2.32 16.86
CA ILE A 370 7.28 -1.84 18.25
C ILE A 370 8.50 -0.93 18.40
N ARG A 371 8.29 0.29 18.86
CA ARG A 371 9.35 1.27 19.15
C ARG A 371 9.14 1.88 20.52
N SER A 372 10.22 2.37 21.13
CA SER A 372 10.13 3.22 22.31
C SER A 372 9.66 4.63 21.91
N THR A 373 8.95 5.32 22.79
CA THR A 373 8.47 6.70 22.57
C THR A 373 9.59 7.71 22.36
N HIS A 374 10.79 7.44 22.87
CA HIS A 374 11.98 8.27 22.71
C HIS A 374 13.19 7.43 22.26
N GLU A 375 14.10 8.04 21.50
CA GLU A 375 15.38 7.41 21.11
C GLU A 375 16.36 7.28 22.29
N ALA A 376 16.24 8.15 23.30
CA ALA A 376 17.03 8.13 24.52
C ALA A 376 16.18 8.60 25.71
N TYR A 377 16.37 7.94 26.86
CA TYR A 377 15.65 8.23 28.11
C TYR A 377 16.63 8.73 29.17
N MET A 378 16.17 9.64 30.03
CA MET A 378 16.93 10.04 31.22
C MET A 378 16.74 9.03 32.36
N VAL A 379 17.68 9.01 33.31
CA VAL A 379 17.60 8.13 34.49
C VAL A 379 16.36 8.50 35.32
N GLY A 380 15.45 7.54 35.49
CA GLY A 380 14.20 7.71 36.23
C GLY A 380 12.96 8.01 35.37
N GLU A 381 13.11 8.12 34.05
CA GLU A 381 12.01 8.30 33.12
C GLU A 381 11.30 6.97 32.83
N ASN A 382 9.97 6.98 32.75
CA ASN A 382 9.20 5.80 32.37
C ASN A 382 9.33 5.52 30.88
N VAL A 383 9.81 4.33 30.53
CA VAL A 383 9.89 3.87 29.14
C VAL A 383 8.51 3.42 28.68
N ALA A 384 7.98 4.09 27.65
CA ALA A 384 6.75 3.69 26.98
C ALA A 384 7.07 3.16 25.57
N PHE A 385 6.28 2.20 25.10
CA PHE A 385 6.42 1.61 23.77
C PHE A 385 5.16 1.87 22.95
N VAL A 386 5.33 2.13 21.65
CA VAL A 386 4.27 2.29 20.66
C VAL A 386 4.37 1.14 19.66
N GLY A 387 3.25 0.46 19.46
CA GLY A 387 3.08 -0.55 18.42
C GLY A 387 2.31 0.03 17.24
N SER A 388 2.78 -0.23 16.01
CA SER A 388 2.02 0.07 14.78
C SER A 388 1.80 -1.23 13.99
N VAL A 389 0.56 -1.46 13.58
CA VAL A 389 0.15 -2.64 12.79
C VAL A 389 -0.25 -2.20 11.38
N PHE A 390 0.22 -2.93 10.38
CA PHE A 390 -0.01 -2.66 8.96
C PHE A 390 -0.72 -3.83 8.28
N ASP A 391 -1.63 -3.51 7.35
CA ASP A 391 -2.32 -4.50 6.52
C ASP A 391 -1.40 -5.05 5.40
N GLN A 392 -1.95 -5.93 4.56
CA GLN A 392 -1.20 -6.54 3.45
C GLN A 392 -0.77 -5.53 2.38
N THR A 393 -1.32 -4.32 2.36
CA THR A 393 -0.97 -3.22 1.45
C THR A 393 -0.13 -2.13 2.12
N TYR A 394 0.34 -2.36 3.35
CA TYR A 394 1.08 -1.37 4.13
C TYR A 394 0.29 -0.14 4.56
N SER A 395 -1.04 -0.26 4.60
CA SER A 395 -1.89 0.75 5.22
C SER A 395 -1.96 0.48 6.73
N ALA A 396 -1.94 1.54 7.55
CA ALA A 396 -2.07 1.42 9.00
C ALA A 396 -3.45 0.84 9.37
N VAL A 397 -3.49 -0.03 10.38
CA VAL A 397 -4.71 -0.62 10.95
C VAL A 397 -4.93 -0.03 12.34
N ASP A 398 -6.04 0.68 12.51
CA ASP A 398 -6.45 1.22 13.80
C ASP A 398 -7.00 0.10 14.72
N ASP A 399 -6.77 0.20 16.03
CA ASP A 399 -7.23 -0.74 17.08
C ASP A 399 -6.90 -2.23 16.84
N ALA A 400 -5.76 -2.52 16.21
CA ALA A 400 -5.36 -3.89 15.94
C ALA A 400 -5.04 -4.67 17.25
N GLU A 401 -5.76 -5.77 17.47
CA GLU A 401 -5.39 -6.78 18.47
C GLU A 401 -4.27 -7.68 17.89
N VAL A 402 -3.15 -7.78 18.60
CA VAL A 402 -1.97 -8.58 18.20
C VAL A 402 -1.74 -9.72 19.17
#